data_AF-A0A199W245-F1
#
_entry.id   AF-A0A199W245-F1
#
_cell.length_a   1.000
_cell.length_b   1.000
_cell.length_c   1.000
_cell.angle_alpha   90.00
_cell.angle_beta   90.00
_cell.angle_gamma   90.00
#
_symmetry.space_group_name_H-M   'P 1'
#
loop_
_entity.id
_entity.type
_entity.pdbx_description
1 polymer ?
#
loop_
_entity_poly.entity_id
_entity_poly.type
_entity_poly.pdbx_seq_one_letter_code
_entity_poly.pdbx_strand_id
1 'polypeptide(L)'
;MIENIRHQWIPVYFRDTFFANMSTSQRSKSINAWLKLSLDSHTSIYKFIMQFEKITTTCYEREDEQDFKNKDGEAQLWSYDPIERQARDIYMKAIFFEFRRHLRAATAYSILEVEKNTLYKISPLAQSNIQK
;
A
#
# COMPACT_ATOMS: atom_id res chain seq x y z
N MET A 1 -27.32 -20.99 -6.38
CA MET A 1 -26.22 -20.29 -7.11
C MET A 1 -25.93 -18.88 -6.60
N ILE A 2 -26.91 -18.10 -6.12
CA ILE A 2 -26.68 -16.71 -5.66
C ILE A 2 -26.03 -16.63 -4.26
N GLU A 3 -26.17 -17.67 -3.43
CA GLU A 3 -25.62 -17.64 -2.07
C GLU A 3 -24.09 -17.73 -2.01
N ASN A 4 -23.45 -18.30 -3.04
CA ASN A 4 -22.02 -18.60 -3.06
C ASN A 4 -21.14 -17.47 -3.64
N ILE A 5 -21.67 -16.27 -3.81
CA ILE A 5 -20.91 -15.07 -4.23
C ILE A 5 -20.99 -13.97 -3.19
N ARG A 6 -21.76 -14.16 -2.11
CA ARG A 6 -21.93 -13.17 -1.04
C ARG A 6 -20.61 -12.74 -0.39
N HIS A 7 -19.65 -13.65 -0.28
CA HIS A 7 -18.31 -13.36 0.24
C HIS A 7 -17.47 -12.44 -0.65
N GLN A 8 -17.82 -12.29 -1.94
CA GLN A 8 -17.11 -11.41 -2.87
C GLN A 8 -17.69 -9.99 -2.94
N TRP A 9 -18.84 -9.70 -2.31
CA TRP A 9 -19.53 -8.41 -2.48
C TRP A 9 -20.08 -7.81 -1.18
N ILE A 10 -20.24 -8.59 -0.11
CA ILE A 10 -20.73 -8.08 1.17
C ILE A 10 -19.58 -7.35 1.90
N PRO A 11 -19.77 -6.09 2.32
CA PRO A 11 -18.76 -5.28 3.02
C PRO A 11 -18.11 -5.96 4.23
N VAL A 12 -18.83 -6.85 4.91
CA VAL A 12 -18.34 -7.57 6.09
C VAL A 12 -17.13 -8.47 5.78
N TYR A 13 -17.03 -9.02 4.57
CA TYR A 13 -15.90 -9.87 4.16
C TYR A 13 -14.70 -9.07 3.67
N PHE A 14 -14.89 -7.78 3.37
CA PHE A 14 -13.82 -6.86 2.98
C PHE A 14 -13.17 -6.15 4.17
N ARG A 15 -13.64 -6.45 5.39
CA ARG A 15 -13.16 -5.78 6.61
C ARG A 15 -11.69 -6.07 6.90
N ASP A 16 -11.22 -7.25 6.51
CA ASP A 16 -9.83 -7.70 6.70
C ASP A 16 -8.99 -7.55 5.42
N THR A 17 -9.57 -6.99 4.34
CA THR A 17 -8.86 -6.73 3.09
C THR A 17 -8.29 -5.31 3.08
N PHE A 18 -6.97 -5.19 3.13
CA PHE A 18 -6.29 -3.90 3.07
C PHE A 18 -6.31 -3.33 1.64
N PHE A 19 -7.05 -2.24 1.40
CA PHE A 19 -7.18 -1.64 0.07
C PHE A 19 -6.14 -0.58 -0.27
N ALA A 20 -5.00 -0.52 0.44
CA ALA A 20 -3.90 0.42 0.17
C ALA A 20 -4.38 1.87 -0.11
N ASN A 21 -5.25 2.39 0.76
CA ASN A 21 -5.84 3.73 0.67
C ASN A 21 -6.74 4.00 -0.56
N MET A 22 -7.15 2.97 -1.32
CA MET A 22 -8.17 3.11 -2.37
C MET A 22 -9.57 2.93 -1.81
N SER A 23 -10.40 3.97 -1.93
CA SER A 23 -11.82 3.85 -1.62
C SER A 23 -12.55 2.97 -2.64
N THR A 24 -13.62 2.29 -2.20
CA THR A 24 -14.56 1.55 -3.09
C THR A 24 -15.07 2.44 -4.23
N SER A 25 -15.24 3.74 -3.97
CA SER A 25 -15.67 4.74 -4.95
C SER A 25 -14.62 5.03 -6.04
N GLN A 26 -13.33 5.03 -5.71
CA GLN A 26 -12.27 5.24 -6.70
C GLN A 26 -12.17 4.06 -7.66
N ARG A 27 -12.32 2.84 -7.14
CA ARG A 27 -12.34 1.61 -7.95
C ARG A 27 -13.50 1.61 -8.95
N SER A 28 -14.72 1.89 -8.48
CA SER A 28 -15.88 1.95 -9.38
C SER A 28 -15.78 3.10 -10.38
N LYS A 29 -15.25 4.27 -9.99
CA LYS A 29 -14.97 5.38 -10.91
C LYS A 29 -13.95 5.02 -11.99
N SER A 30 -12.87 4.32 -11.64
CA SER A 30 -11.84 3.88 -12.60
C SER A 30 -12.41 2.90 -13.63
N ILE A 31 -13.14 1.88 -13.16
CA ILE A 31 -13.81 0.92 -14.04
C ILE A 31 -14.86 1.63 -14.92
N ASN A 32 -15.66 2.51 -14.35
CA ASN A 32 -16.68 3.24 -15.11
C ASN A 32 -16.07 4.20 -16.15
N ALA A 33 -14.94 4.85 -15.83
CA ALA A 33 -14.20 5.65 -16.79
C ALA A 33 -13.66 4.79 -17.94
N TRP A 34 -13.13 3.60 -17.63
CA TRP A 34 -12.70 2.65 -18.65
C TRP A 34 -13.85 2.17 -19.54
N LEU A 35 -15.00 1.82 -18.95
CA LEU A 35 -16.20 1.41 -19.68
C LEU A 35 -16.64 2.47 -20.68
N LYS A 36 -16.64 3.75 -20.28
CA LYS A 36 -16.98 4.86 -21.17
C LYS A 36 -16.01 5.06 -22.33
N LEU A 37 -14.73 4.68 -22.16
CA LEU A 37 -13.72 4.75 -23.22
C LEU A 37 -13.79 3.56 -24.18
N SER A 38 -14.29 2.42 -23.72
CA SER A 38 -14.24 1.15 -24.46
C SER A 38 -15.59 0.72 -25.03
N LEU A 39 -16.69 1.32 -24.56
CA LEU A 39 -18.04 1.05 -25.03
C LEU A 39 -18.57 2.21 -25.89
N ASP A 40 -18.89 1.89 -27.13
CA ASP A 40 -19.83 2.65 -27.96
C ASP A 40 -21.22 1.99 -27.95
N SER A 41 -22.26 2.73 -28.32
CA SER A 41 -23.65 2.27 -28.47
C SER A 41 -23.82 1.02 -29.36
N HIS A 42 -22.86 0.75 -30.24
CA HIS A 42 -22.83 -0.42 -31.12
C HIS A 42 -21.99 -1.60 -30.59
N THR A 43 -21.49 -1.52 -29.35
CA THR A 43 -20.64 -2.58 -28.77
C THR A 43 -21.49 -3.77 -28.35
N SER A 44 -21.30 -4.90 -29.03
CA SER A 44 -21.92 -6.16 -28.63
C SER A 44 -21.47 -6.58 -27.22
N ILE A 45 -22.41 -7.15 -26.46
CA ILE A 45 -22.15 -7.75 -25.13
C ILE A 45 -20.97 -8.74 -25.19
N TYR A 46 -20.82 -9.46 -26.29
CA TYR A 46 -19.68 -10.37 -26.50
C TYR A 46 -18.33 -9.64 -26.47
N LYS A 47 -18.23 -8.50 -27.19
CA LYS A 47 -17.01 -7.68 -27.20
C LYS A 47 -16.74 -7.06 -25.83
N PHE A 48 -17.80 -6.70 -25.10
CA PHE A 48 -17.67 -6.21 -23.73
C PHE A 48 -17.04 -7.26 -22.80
N ILE A 49 -17.56 -8.50 -22.81
CA ILE A 49 -17.05 -9.59 -21.96
C ILE A 49 -15.57 -9.87 -22.28
N MET A 50 -15.21 -9.97 -23.56
CA MET A 50 -13.82 -10.17 -23.99
C MET A 50 -12.87 -9.10 -23.45
N GLN A 51 -13.27 -7.82 -23.50
CA GLN A 51 -12.42 -6.72 -23.02
C GLN A 51 -12.36 -6.67 -21.49
N PHE A 52 -13.47 -7.00 -20.82
CA PHE A 52 -13.52 -7.08 -19.36
C PHE A 52 -12.61 -8.19 -18.84
N GLU A 53 -12.65 -9.38 -19.45
CA GLU A 53 -11.75 -10.49 -19.12
C GLU A 53 -10.30 -10.09 -19.32
N LYS A 54 -9.98 -9.47 -20.47
CA LYS A 54 -8.61 -8.99 -20.75
C LYS A 54 -8.07 -8.08 -19.66
N ILE A 55 -8.86 -7.13 -19.19
CA ILE A 55 -8.43 -6.17 -18.15
C ILE A 55 -8.30 -6.84 -16.80
N THR A 56 -9.23 -7.74 -16.50
CA THR A 56 -9.18 -8.53 -15.28
C THR A 56 -7.88 -9.35 -15.23
N THR A 57 -7.52 -10.00 -16.34
CA THR A 57 -6.24 -10.72 -16.48
C THR A 57 -5.05 -9.78 -16.33
N THR A 58 -5.03 -8.63 -17.02
CA THR A 58 -3.94 -7.65 -16.89
C THR A 58 -3.81 -7.10 -15.47
N CYS A 59 -4.92 -6.94 -14.74
CA CYS A 59 -4.90 -6.57 -13.33
C CYS A 59 -4.24 -7.64 -12.47
N TYR A 60 -4.60 -8.91 -12.66
CA TYR A 60 -3.97 -10.02 -11.94
C TYR A 60 -2.48 -10.17 -12.28
N GLU A 61 -2.09 -10.04 -13.54
CA GLU A 61 -0.68 -10.08 -13.96
C GLU A 61 0.14 -8.97 -13.28
N ARG A 62 -0.43 -7.75 -13.19
CA ARG A 62 0.22 -6.63 -12.52
C ARG A 62 0.33 -6.82 -11.01
N GLU A 63 -0.69 -7.43 -10.39
CA GLU A 63 -0.67 -7.79 -8.98
C GLU A 63 0.41 -8.83 -8.71
N ASP A 64 0.48 -9.89 -9.51
CA ASP A 64 1.49 -10.95 -9.40
C ASP A 64 2.91 -10.40 -9.62
N GLU A 65 3.11 -9.49 -10.58
CA GLU A 65 4.38 -8.81 -10.80
C GLU A 65 4.78 -7.94 -9.59
N GLN A 66 3.82 -7.24 -8.98
CA GLN A 66 4.07 -6.45 -7.77
C GLN A 66 4.37 -7.32 -6.57
N ASP A 67 3.66 -8.44 -6.41
CA ASP A 67 3.90 -9.44 -5.38
C ASP A 67 5.28 -10.08 -5.53
N PHE A 68 5.66 -10.42 -6.77
CA PHE A 68 6.98 -10.94 -7.09
C PHE A 68 8.08 -9.93 -6.73
N LYS A 69 7.95 -8.66 -7.18
CA LYS A 69 8.86 -7.57 -6.78
C LYS A 69 8.88 -7.34 -5.27
N ASN A 70 7.76 -7.54 -4.60
CA ASN A 70 7.65 -7.40 -3.16
C ASN A 70 8.37 -8.55 -2.43
N LYS A 71 8.31 -9.78 -2.96
CA LYS A 71 8.98 -10.97 -2.42
C LYS A 71 10.47 -11.05 -2.79
N ASP A 72 10.89 -10.39 -3.88
CA ASP A 72 12.27 -10.41 -4.37
C ASP A 72 13.22 -9.60 -3.47
N GLY A 73 13.87 -10.29 -2.54
CA GLY A 73 14.88 -9.72 -1.63
C GLY A 73 14.27 -8.99 -0.43
N GLU A 74 14.90 -9.13 0.75
CA GLU A 74 14.44 -8.44 1.95
C GLU A 74 14.71 -6.93 1.87
N ALA A 75 13.73 -6.12 2.28
CA ALA A 75 13.96 -4.69 2.43
C ALA A 75 14.99 -4.45 3.54
N GLN A 76 16.08 -3.77 3.20
CA GLN A 76 17.16 -3.48 4.15
C GLN A 76 16.65 -2.60 5.28
N LEU A 77 16.81 -3.08 6.51
CA LEU A 77 16.52 -2.35 7.73
C LEU A 77 17.51 -1.19 7.88
N TRP A 78 17.00 -0.01 8.25
CA TRP A 78 17.83 1.15 8.54
C TRP A 78 18.30 1.18 9.99
N SER A 79 17.42 0.80 10.91
CA SER A 79 17.66 0.73 12.34
C SER A 79 17.37 -0.69 12.86
N TYR A 80 17.89 -1.00 14.05
CA TYR A 80 17.52 -2.22 14.78
C TYR A 80 16.23 -2.05 15.59
N ASP A 81 15.43 -1.02 15.27
CA ASP A 81 14.19 -0.75 15.97
C ASP A 81 13.16 -1.85 15.74
N PRO A 82 12.54 -2.39 16.80
CA PRO A 82 11.57 -3.48 16.68
C PRO A 82 10.34 -3.09 15.85
N ILE A 83 9.98 -1.80 15.85
CA ILE A 83 8.88 -1.27 15.03
C ILE A 83 9.19 -1.33 13.53
N GLU A 84 10.46 -1.16 13.13
CA GLU A 84 10.86 -1.24 11.72
C GLU A 84 10.81 -2.69 11.23
N ARG A 85 11.27 -3.65 12.05
CA ARG A 85 11.14 -5.07 11.73
C ARG A 85 9.68 -5.48 11.56
N GLN A 86 8.82 -5.07 12.49
CA GLN A 86 7.39 -5.38 12.40
C GLN A 86 6.74 -4.72 11.17
N ALA A 87 7.10 -3.46 10.86
CA ALA A 87 6.57 -2.76 9.68
C ALA A 87 7.00 -3.44 8.37
N ARG A 88 8.22 -4.00 8.31
CA ARG A 88 8.71 -4.74 7.14
C ARG A 88 7.90 -6.00 6.86
N ASP A 89 7.47 -6.69 7.91
CA ASP A 89 6.75 -7.96 7.79
C ASP A 89 5.26 -7.73 7.46
N ILE A 90 4.71 -6.56 7.81
CA ILE A 90 3.30 -6.21 7.60
C ILE A 90 3.07 -5.44 6.30
N TYR A 91 3.99 -4.54 5.93
CA TYR A 91 3.79 -3.65 4.78
C TYR A 91 4.41 -4.17 3.50
N MET A 92 3.72 -3.91 2.38
CA MET A 92 4.32 -3.99 1.06
C MET A 92 5.52 -3.03 0.98
N LYS A 93 6.59 -3.43 0.29
CA LYS A 93 7.87 -2.71 0.19
C LYS A 93 7.72 -1.21 -0.05
N ALA A 94 6.83 -0.81 -0.96
CA ALA A 94 6.58 0.59 -1.26
C ALA A 94 6.13 1.39 -0.02
N ILE A 95 5.19 0.83 0.76
CA ILE A 95 4.70 1.42 1.99
C ILE A 95 5.76 1.34 3.10
N PHE A 96 6.52 0.25 3.16
CA PHE A 96 7.65 0.13 4.09
C PHE A 96 8.72 1.21 3.85
N PHE A 97 9.05 1.53 2.59
CA PHE A 97 10.00 2.60 2.28
C PHE A 97 9.52 3.97 2.74
N GLU A 98 8.22 4.29 2.56
CA GLU A 98 7.63 5.52 3.08
C GLU A 98 7.63 5.55 4.61
N PHE A 99 7.23 4.44 5.24
CA PHE A 99 7.30 4.30 6.69
C PHE A 99 8.72 4.56 7.21
N ARG A 100 9.73 3.96 6.57
CA ARG A 100 11.14 4.16 6.94
C ARG A 100 11.60 5.60 6.76
N ARG A 101 11.13 6.30 5.71
CA ARG A 101 11.39 7.74 5.51
C ARG A 101 10.81 8.57 6.66
N HIS A 102 9.59 8.27 7.08
CA HIS A 102 8.95 8.93 8.22
C HIS A 102 9.62 8.60 9.55
N LEU A 103 9.99 7.33 9.76
CA LEU A 103 10.70 6.89 10.95
C LEU A 103 12.02 7.65 11.10
N ARG A 104 12.83 7.71 10.03
CA ARG A 104 14.08 8.49 9.98
C ARG A 104 13.88 9.95 10.35
N ALA A 105 12.82 10.58 9.83
CA ALA A 105 12.52 11.98 10.13
C ALA A 105 12.10 12.18 11.59
N ALA A 106 11.31 11.25 12.15
CA ALA A 106 10.88 11.29 13.54
C ALA A 106 12.04 11.07 14.52
N THR A 107 12.99 10.18 14.18
CA THR A 107 14.17 9.87 15.00
C THR A 107 15.34 10.81 14.75
N ALA A 108 15.22 11.80 13.86
CA ALA A 108 16.31 12.72 13.52
C ALA A 108 16.68 13.68 14.67
N TYR A 109 15.76 13.89 15.62
CA TYR A 109 15.93 14.85 16.70
C TYR A 109 15.74 14.18 18.05
N SER A 110 16.68 14.38 18.96
CA SER A 110 16.53 14.04 20.38
C SER A 110 16.06 15.26 21.15
N ILE A 111 15.01 15.10 21.94
CA ILE A 111 14.52 16.14 22.86
C ILE A 111 15.05 15.81 24.26
N LEU A 112 15.79 16.74 24.85
CA LEU A 112 16.26 16.68 26.23
C LEU A 112 15.55 17.75 27.03
N GLU A 113 14.82 17.35 28.08
CA GLU A 113 14.23 18.28 29.04
C GLU A 113 15.35 18.80 29.95
N VAL A 114 15.68 20.08 29.82
CA VAL A 114 16.70 20.76 30.64
C VAL A 114 16.04 21.35 31.89
N GLU A 115 14.80 21.83 31.76
CA GLU A 115 14.01 22.33 32.87
C GLU A 115 12.56 21.86 32.73
N LYS A 116 12.01 21.31 33.81
CA LYS A 116 10.72 20.62 33.82
C LYS A 116 9.60 21.54 33.31
N ASN A 117 8.94 21.17 32.22
CA ASN A 117 7.87 21.93 31.56
C ASN A 117 8.26 23.35 31.06
N THR A 118 9.54 23.72 31.07
CA THR A 118 9.96 25.11 30.74
C THR A 118 10.98 25.15 29.60
N LEU A 119 11.97 24.24 29.58
CA LEU A 119 13.07 24.30 28.62
C LEU A 119 13.39 22.92 28.05
N TYR A 120 13.20 22.80 26.74
CA TYR A 120 13.57 21.63 25.96
C TYR A 120 14.72 21.96 25.01
N LYS A 121 15.81 21.20 25.10
CA LYS A 121 16.92 21.26 24.15
C LYS A 121 16.69 20.23 23.05
N ILE A 122 16.51 20.71 21.83
CA ILE A 122 16.44 19.89 20.63
C ILE A 122 17.87 19.78 20.08
N SER A 123 18.37 18.56 19.93
CA SER A 123 19.65 18.30 19.26
C SER A 123 19.43 17.36 18.09
N PRO A 124 19.98 17.65 16.89
CA PRO A 124 20.03 16.66 15.82
C PRO A 124 20.83 15.47 16.34
N LEU A 125 20.26 14.27 16.27
CA LEU A 125 21.04 13.07 16.50
C LEU A 125 22.02 12.98 15.34
N ALA A 126 23.30 13.30 15.61
CA ALA A 126 24.38 13.11 14.65
C ALA A 126 24.27 11.65 14.18
N GLN A 127 24.02 11.47 12.89
CA GLN A 127 23.91 10.16 12.28
C GLN A 127 25.20 9.41 12.61
N SER A 128 25.13 8.47 13.54
CA SER A 128 26.21 7.51 13.72
C SER A 128 26.30 6.78 12.40
N ASN A 129 27.31 7.12 11.60
CA ASN A 129 27.80 6.32 10.51
C ASN A 129 28.10 4.93 11.08
N ILE A 130 27.13 4.03 11.04
CA ILE A 130 27.38 2.62 11.28
C ILE A 130 27.94 2.09 9.95
N GLN A 131 29.24 2.33 9.78
CA GLN A 131 30.10 1.50 8.94
C GLN A 131 30.26 0.16 9.66
N LYS A 132 29.63 -0.90 9.12
CA LYS A 132 30.29 -2.15 8.72
C LYS A 132 29.29 -3.11 8.10
#